data_AF-A0A552FWK1-F1
#
_entry.id   AF-A0A552FWK1-F1
#
_cell.length_a   1.000
_cell.length_b   1.000
_cell.length_c   1.000
_cell.angle_alpha   90.00
_cell.angle_beta   90.00
_cell.angle_gamma   90.00
#
_symmetry.space_group_name_H-M   'P 1'
#
loop_
_entity.id
_entity.type
_entity.pdbx_description
1 polymer ?
#
loop_
_entity_poly.entity_id
_entity_poly.type
_entity_poly.pdbx_seq_one_letter_code
_entity_poly.pdbx_strand_id
1 'polypeptide(L)'
;MSNKAESEATKAVNKADEVANVNDPYNVAKQGGKHSGFYDEYSKRPDSQIQKGIESINKQISEHQNKIEDPQKFISDFDKLDPRQQKALPDKWQRDINRQIEQKTILEGILRERRL
;
A
#
# COMPACT_ATOMS: atom_id res chain seq x y z
N MET A 1 -5.07 8.27 46.49
CA MET A 1 -3.90 7.53 45.94
C MET A 1 -4.42 6.45 45.01
N SER A 2 -3.62 6.08 44.01
CA SER A 2 -3.88 5.01 43.01
C SER A 2 -4.48 5.45 41.66
N ASN A 3 -3.78 6.39 41.00
CA ASN A 3 -3.70 6.41 39.52
C ASN A 3 -2.23 6.12 39.15
N LYS A 4 -1.89 4.85 38.96
CA LYS A 4 -0.58 4.47 38.38
C LYS A 4 -0.62 3.17 37.59
N ALA A 5 -1.53 2.24 37.91
CA ALA A 5 -1.57 0.94 37.24
C ALA A 5 -2.28 0.95 35.86
N GLU A 6 -3.30 1.78 35.64
CA GLU A 6 -4.03 1.82 34.35
C GLU A 6 -3.31 2.62 33.25
N SER A 7 -2.42 3.55 33.61
CA SER A 7 -1.66 4.35 32.65
C SER A 7 -0.36 3.68 32.16
N GLU A 8 0.12 2.65 32.87
CA GLU A 8 1.29 1.88 32.44
C GLU A 8 0.90 0.76 31.45
N ALA A 9 -0.28 0.15 31.60
CA ALA A 9 -0.77 -0.88 30.68
C ALA A 9 -1.10 -0.32 29.28
N THR A 10 -1.71 0.87 29.18
CA THR A 10 -1.99 1.53 27.90
C THR A 10 -0.75 2.12 27.23
N LYS A 11 0.32 2.39 28.00
CA LYS A 11 1.60 2.85 27.48
C LYS A 11 2.51 1.70 26.99
N ALA A 12 2.31 0.49 27.49
CA ALA A 12 3.06 -0.70 27.07
C ALA A 12 2.55 -1.32 25.76
N VAL A 13 1.25 -1.21 25.45
CA VAL A 13 0.69 -1.71 24.17
C VAL A 13 1.24 -0.92 22.97
N ASN A 14 1.57 0.35 23.15
CA ASN A 14 2.03 1.23 22.05
C ASN A 14 3.55 1.21 21.78
N LYS A 15 4.33 0.38 22.48
CA LYS A 15 5.79 0.29 22.27
C LYS A 15 6.25 -1.06 21.70
N ALA A 16 5.34 -2.04 21.64
CA ALA A 16 5.62 -3.38 21.12
C ALA A 16 5.15 -3.60 19.67
N ASP A 17 4.32 -2.71 19.10
CA ASP A 17 3.99 -2.74 17.65
C ASP A 17 5.04 -2.01 16.79
N GLU A 18 6.07 -1.44 17.42
CA GLU A 18 7.27 -0.85 16.78
C GLU A 18 8.35 -1.89 16.43
N VAL A 19 8.12 -3.19 16.62
CA VAL A 19 8.94 -4.21 15.94
C VAL A 19 8.57 -4.18 14.47
N ALA A 20 9.29 -3.32 13.75
CA ALA A 20 9.44 -3.33 12.31
C ALA A 20 9.37 -4.77 11.80
N ASN A 21 8.22 -5.17 11.26
CA ASN A 21 8.15 -6.40 10.49
C ASN A 21 9.21 -6.25 9.40
N VAL A 22 10.24 -7.11 9.45
CA VAL A 22 11.40 -7.03 8.54
C VAL A 22 10.93 -7.17 7.08
N ASN A 23 9.77 -7.79 6.87
CA ASN A 23 9.13 -7.95 5.57
C ASN A 23 8.09 -6.85 5.25
N ASP A 24 7.95 -5.82 6.08
CA ASP A 24 7.09 -4.68 5.77
C ASP A 24 7.61 -3.95 4.52
N PRO A 25 6.75 -3.65 3.53
CA PRO A 25 7.15 -3.01 2.28
C PRO A 25 7.98 -1.74 2.47
N TYR A 26 7.67 -0.93 3.49
CA TYR A 26 8.45 0.27 3.81
C TYR A 26 9.88 -0.07 4.22
N ASN A 27 10.05 -1.02 5.15
CA ASN A 27 11.37 -1.42 5.65
C ASN A 27 12.21 -2.06 4.54
N VAL A 28 11.60 -2.94 3.75
CA VAL A 28 12.26 -3.60 2.61
C VAL A 28 12.73 -2.56 1.58
N ALA A 29 11.87 -1.60 1.22
CA ALA A 29 12.24 -0.57 0.25
C ALA A 29 13.34 0.36 0.80
N LYS A 30 13.22 0.79 2.07
CA LYS A 30 14.21 1.63 2.74
C LYS A 30 15.59 0.98 2.84
N GLN A 31 15.66 -0.34 2.96
CA GLN A 31 16.90 -1.11 3.03
C GLN A 31 17.50 -1.43 1.64
N GLY A 32 16.92 -0.90 0.55
CA GLY A 32 17.43 -1.12 -0.81
C GLY A 32 16.82 -2.32 -1.55
N GLY A 33 15.80 -2.96 -0.97
CA GLY A 33 15.10 -4.10 -1.55
C GLY A 33 14.05 -3.71 -2.61
N LYS A 34 12.98 -4.51 -2.70
CA LYS A 34 11.86 -4.25 -3.61
C LYS A 34 11.31 -2.83 -3.39
N HIS A 35 11.07 -2.11 -4.49
CA HIS A 35 10.60 -0.71 -4.50
C HIS A 35 11.58 0.34 -3.94
N SER A 36 12.86 0.03 -3.77
CA SER A 36 13.87 1.00 -3.29
C SER A 36 13.91 2.30 -4.11
N GLY A 37 13.88 2.22 -5.44
CA GLY A 37 13.82 3.41 -6.29
C GLY A 37 12.56 4.27 -6.06
N PHE A 38 11.43 3.65 -5.73
CA PHE A 38 10.19 4.38 -5.40
C PHE A 38 10.30 5.07 -4.03
N TYR A 39 10.90 4.39 -3.03
CA TYR A 39 11.22 5.00 -1.74
C TYR A 39 12.19 6.18 -1.91
N ASP A 40 13.27 6.03 -2.68
CA ASP A 40 14.28 7.07 -2.90
C ASP A 40 13.72 8.31 -3.60
N GLU A 41 12.73 8.12 -4.47
CA GLU A 41 12.04 9.21 -5.14
C GLU A 41 11.11 9.94 -4.17
N TYR A 42 10.24 9.22 -3.45
CA TYR A 42 9.22 9.84 -2.59
C TYR A 42 9.76 10.34 -1.24
N SER A 43 10.86 9.77 -0.73
CA SER A 43 11.55 10.24 0.47
C SER A 43 12.11 11.65 0.34
N LYS A 44 12.22 12.19 -0.88
CA LYS A 44 12.66 13.56 -1.18
C LYS A 44 11.50 14.52 -1.46
N ARG A 45 10.28 14.01 -1.67
CA ARG A 45 9.09 14.82 -1.97
C ARG A 45 8.49 15.42 -0.70
N PRO A 46 7.82 16.58 -0.77
CA PRO A 46 7.10 17.12 0.39
C PRO A 46 5.88 16.26 0.76
N ASP A 47 5.46 16.28 2.02
CA ASP A 47 4.35 15.46 2.55
C ASP A 47 3.07 15.59 1.72
N SER A 48 2.75 16.79 1.23
CA SER A 48 1.57 17.04 0.40
C SER A 48 1.60 16.28 -0.94
N GLN A 49 2.77 16.07 -1.53
CA GLN A 49 2.91 15.25 -2.73
C GLN A 49 2.81 13.76 -2.41
N ILE A 50 3.29 13.34 -1.23
CA ILE A 50 3.16 11.95 -0.78
C ILE A 50 1.69 11.62 -0.56
N GLN A 51 0.93 12.51 0.09
CA GLN A 51 -0.52 12.38 0.28
C GLN A 51 -1.28 12.27 -1.04
N LYS A 52 -0.98 13.13 -2.02
CA LYS A 52 -1.54 13.02 -3.38
C LYS A 52 -1.20 11.69 -4.05
N GLY A 53 0.01 11.18 -3.82
CA GLY A 53 0.42 9.84 -4.27
C GLY A 53 -0.47 8.75 -3.68
N ILE A 54 -0.71 8.78 -2.37
CA ILE A 54 -1.61 7.82 -1.69
C ILE A 54 -3.04 7.90 -2.25
N GLU A 55 -3.57 9.10 -2.45
CA GLU A 55 -4.90 9.30 -3.05
C GLU A 55 -4.98 8.70 -4.47
N SER A 56 -3.97 8.96 -5.31
CA SER A 56 -3.89 8.41 -6.66
C SER A 56 -3.81 6.88 -6.64
N ILE A 57 -3.03 6.30 -5.72
CA ILE A 57 -2.93 4.85 -5.56
C ILE A 57 -4.27 4.26 -5.14
N ASN A 58 -4.96 4.86 -4.15
CA ASN A 58 -6.29 4.38 -3.73
C ASN A 58 -7.28 4.37 -4.90
N LYS A 59 -7.26 5.42 -5.74
CA LYS A 59 -8.10 5.47 -6.95
C LYS A 59 -7.77 4.32 -7.91
N GLN A 60 -6.49 4.07 -8.18
CA GLN A 60 -6.06 2.98 -9.06
C GLN A 60 -6.43 1.59 -8.50
N ILE A 61 -6.34 1.39 -7.19
CA ILE A 61 -6.77 0.16 -6.52
C ILE A 61 -8.27 -0.05 -6.77
N SER A 62 -9.10 0.95 -6.51
CA SER A 62 -10.55 0.86 -6.77
C SER A 62 -10.87 0.62 -8.25
N GLU A 63 -10.17 1.26 -9.17
CA GLU A 63 -10.34 1.00 -10.61
C GLU A 63 -10.01 -0.46 -10.97
N HIS A 64 -8.97 -1.04 -10.39
CA HIS A 64 -8.64 -2.46 -10.62
C HIS A 64 -9.63 -3.41 -9.95
N GLN A 65 -10.12 -3.09 -8.75
CA GLN A 65 -11.18 -3.87 -8.09
C GLN A 65 -12.44 -3.90 -8.96
N ASN A 66 -12.87 -2.74 -9.46
CA ASN A 66 -14.01 -2.64 -10.37
C ASN A 66 -13.78 -3.44 -11.67
N LYS A 67 -12.54 -3.44 -12.22
CA LYS A 67 -12.19 -4.26 -13.39
C LYS A 67 -12.28 -5.75 -13.11
N ILE A 68 -11.92 -6.21 -11.91
CA ILE A 68 -12.03 -7.62 -11.51
C ILE A 68 -13.50 -8.02 -11.33
N GLU A 69 -14.29 -7.17 -10.69
CA GLU A 69 -15.71 -7.42 -10.43
C GLU A 69 -16.54 -7.40 -11.71
N ASP A 70 -16.28 -6.45 -12.61
CA ASP A 70 -17.02 -6.29 -13.86
C ASP A 70 -16.09 -5.86 -15.02
N PRO A 71 -15.35 -6.82 -15.60
CA PRO A 71 -14.41 -6.52 -16.69
C PRO A 71 -15.07 -5.89 -17.92
N GLN A 72 -16.33 -6.25 -18.20
CA GLN A 72 -17.08 -5.81 -19.38
C GLN A 72 -17.35 -4.30 -19.38
N LYS A 73 -17.45 -3.68 -18.21
CA LYS A 73 -17.56 -2.21 -18.10
C LYS A 73 -16.32 -1.46 -18.57
N PHE A 74 -15.16 -2.11 -18.58
CA PHE A 74 -13.87 -1.49 -18.90
C PHE A 74 -13.27 -1.96 -20.21
N ILE A 75 -13.61 -3.18 -20.63
CA ILE A 75 -13.19 -3.77 -21.90
C ILE A 75 -14.46 -4.20 -22.64
N SER A 76 -14.81 -3.44 -23.67
CA SER A 76 -15.89 -3.83 -24.59
C SER A 76 -15.58 -5.19 -25.20
N ASP A 77 -16.60 -6.03 -25.35
CA ASP A 77 -16.47 -7.39 -25.89
C ASP A 77 -15.49 -8.29 -25.10
N PHE A 78 -15.34 -8.08 -23.79
CA PHE A 78 -14.48 -8.93 -22.93
C PHE A 78 -14.79 -10.42 -23.07
N ASP A 79 -16.06 -10.78 -23.22
CA ASP A 79 -16.56 -12.15 -23.42
C ASP A 79 -16.15 -12.75 -24.77
N LYS A 80 -15.78 -11.92 -25.74
CA LYS A 80 -15.27 -12.36 -27.05
C LYS A 80 -13.75 -12.45 -27.12
N LEU A 81 -13.03 -12.05 -26.05
CA LEU A 81 -11.58 -12.26 -25.98
C LEU A 81 -11.24 -13.74 -25.96
N ASP A 82 -9.99 -14.06 -26.29
CA ASP A 82 -9.48 -15.42 -26.12
C ASP A 82 -9.70 -15.89 -24.66
N PRO A 83 -10.20 -17.11 -24.41
CA PRO A 83 -10.50 -17.57 -23.05
C PRO A 83 -9.30 -17.52 -22.09
N ARG A 84 -8.08 -17.66 -22.59
CA ARG A 84 -6.86 -17.51 -21.78
C ARG A 84 -6.66 -16.06 -21.35
N GLN A 85 -6.99 -15.10 -22.22
CA GLN A 85 -6.95 -13.68 -21.88
C GLN A 85 -8.01 -13.30 -20.86
N GLN A 86 -9.25 -13.80 -21.02
CA GLN A 86 -10.33 -13.59 -20.05
C GLN A 86 -9.91 -14.06 -18.65
N LYS A 87 -9.23 -15.20 -18.56
CA LYS A 87 -8.71 -15.72 -17.30
C LYS A 87 -7.49 -14.94 -16.76
N ALA A 88 -6.58 -14.51 -17.63
CA ALA A 88 -5.32 -13.87 -17.21
C ALA A 88 -5.49 -12.41 -16.76
N LEU A 89 -6.51 -11.70 -17.24
CA LEU A 89 -6.72 -10.28 -16.95
C LEU A 89 -7.05 -10.02 -15.46
N PRO A 90 -7.99 -10.73 -14.81
CA PRO A 90 -8.21 -10.61 -13.37
C PRO A 90 -6.95 -10.88 -12.54
N ASP A 91 -6.18 -11.93 -12.87
CA ASP A 91 -4.93 -12.27 -12.18
C ASP A 91 -3.88 -11.15 -12.34
N LYS A 92 -3.84 -10.50 -13.50
CA LYS A 92 -2.97 -9.33 -13.72
C LYS A 92 -3.40 -8.16 -12.84
N TRP A 93 -4.69 -7.80 -12.84
CA TRP A 93 -5.18 -6.68 -12.05
C TRP A 93 -5.02 -6.92 -10.55
N GLN A 94 -5.18 -8.16 -10.08
CA GLN A 94 -4.91 -8.50 -8.69
C GLN A 94 -3.43 -8.30 -8.32
N ARG A 95 -2.50 -8.67 -9.21
CA ARG A 95 -1.07 -8.38 -9.02
C ARG A 95 -0.78 -6.88 -9.03
N ASP A 96 -1.48 -6.12 -9.86
CA ASP A 96 -1.37 -4.65 -9.90
C ASP A 96 -1.87 -4.02 -8.58
N ILE A 97 -2.99 -4.52 -8.01
CA ILE A 97 -3.48 -4.12 -6.68
C ILE A 97 -2.44 -4.41 -5.60
N ASN A 98 -1.88 -5.62 -5.57
CA ASN A 98 -0.88 -5.99 -4.55
C ASN A 98 0.34 -5.07 -4.61
N ARG A 99 0.84 -4.76 -5.81
CA ARG A 99 1.94 -3.80 -6.00
C ARG A 99 1.57 -2.40 -5.50
N GLN A 100 0.36 -1.94 -5.76
CA GLN A 100 -0.12 -0.64 -5.33
C GLN A 100 -0.28 -0.55 -3.81
N ILE A 101 -0.76 -1.62 -3.16
CA ILE A 101 -0.80 -1.71 -1.70
C ILE A 101 0.61 -1.58 -1.12
N GLU A 102 1.59 -2.31 -1.64
CA GLU A 102 3.00 -2.20 -1.21
C GLU A 102 3.53 -0.77 -1.34
N GLN A 103 3.29 -0.11 -2.48
CA GLN A 103 3.69 1.28 -2.71
C GLN A 103 3.00 2.25 -1.75
N LYS A 104 1.70 2.06 -1.48
CA LYS A 104 0.97 2.85 -0.49
C LYS A 104 1.57 2.69 0.91
N THR A 105 1.86 1.46 1.34
CA THR A 105 2.51 1.19 2.63
C THR A 105 3.86 1.90 2.75
N ILE A 106 4.64 1.96 1.66
CA ILE A 106 5.89 2.73 1.63
C ILE A 106 5.64 4.22 1.85
N LEU A 107 4.66 4.82 1.15
CA LEU A 107 4.34 6.24 1.31
C LEU A 107 3.85 6.57 2.72
N GLU A 108 2.99 5.73 3.29
CA GLU A 108 2.51 5.85 4.68
C GLU A 108 3.66 5.72 5.68
N GLY A 109 4.59 4.80 5.44
CA GLY A 109 5.80 4.64 6.23
C GLY A 109 6.70 5.87 6.23
N ILE A 110 6.90 6.52 5.07
CA ILE A 110 7.68 7.77 4.97
C ILE A 110 7.01 8.89 5.79
N LEU A 111 5.70 9.06 5.68
CA LEU A 111 4.97 10.10 6.44
C LEU A 111 5.01 9.84 7.95
N ARG A 112 4.91 8.58 8.36
CA ARG A 112 5.02 8.18 9.76
C ARG A 112 6.40 8.52 10.31
N GLU A 113 7.47 8.16 9.59
CA GLU A 113 8.85 8.45 10.00
C GLU A 113 9.13 9.95 10.16
N ARG A 114 8.61 10.79 9.26
CA ARG A 114 8.83 12.26 9.32
C ARG A 114 8.13 12.96 10.48
N ARG A 115 7.17 12.30 11.12
CA ARG A 115 6.37 12.85 12.23
C ARG A 115 6.90 12.41 13.60
N LEU A 116 7.90 11.54 13.63
CA LEU A 116 8.65 11.15 14.82
C LEU A 116 9.79 12.15 15.07
#